data_AF-A0A9E0SY80-F1
#
_entry.id   AF-A0A9E0SY80-F1
#
_cell.length_a   1.000
_cell.length_b   1.000
_cell.length_c   1.000
_cell.angle_alpha   90.00
_cell.angle_beta   90.00
_cell.angle_gamma   90.00
#
_symmetry.space_group_name_H-M   'P 1'
#
loop_
_entity.id
_entity.type
_entity.pdbx_description
1 polymer ?
#
loop_
_entity_poly.entity_id
_entity_poly.type
_entity_poly.pdbx_seq_one_letter_code
_entity_poly.pdbx_strand_id
1 'polypeptide(L)'
;MALNRLAAALLLAGAAVAQAAPASYIIFDHSTTALIDAPTAEGLWKDHLPPALKRLYPVGKWGFASEVSGGFDDAKVCVVTARVLLLPRAGKNLVFRPEKSATTFGSQADASPEQCRALAKSKLVEAMESLRAGLSAR
;
A
#
# COMPACT_ATOMS: atom_id res chain seq x y z
N MET A 1 32.06 -17.68 -52.41
CA MET A 1 31.48 -16.70 -51.45
C MET A 1 29.97 -16.93 -51.33
N ALA A 2 29.53 -17.91 -50.55
CA ALA A 2 28.09 -18.20 -50.39
C ALA A 2 27.69 -18.54 -48.94
N LEU A 3 28.57 -18.25 -47.97
CA LEU A 3 28.36 -18.61 -46.56
C LEU A 3 27.88 -17.44 -45.68
N ASN A 4 27.78 -16.22 -46.23
CA ASN A 4 27.51 -15.02 -45.42
C ASN A 4 26.04 -14.58 -45.40
N ARG A 5 25.11 -15.29 -46.05
CA ARG A 5 23.69 -14.87 -46.12
C ARG A 5 22.71 -15.64 -45.21
N LEU A 6 23.17 -16.69 -44.53
CA LEU A 6 22.31 -17.52 -43.67
C LEU A 6 22.28 -17.07 -42.19
N ALA A 7 23.18 -16.19 -41.76
CA ALA A 7 23.31 -15.80 -40.35
C ALA A 7 22.32 -14.72 -39.88
N ALA A 8 21.70 -13.96 -40.80
CA ALA A 8 20.81 -12.86 -40.43
C ALA A 8 19.37 -13.29 -40.12
N ALA A 9 18.95 -14.49 -40.54
CA ALA A 9 17.57 -14.95 -40.39
C ALA A 9 17.28 -15.60 -39.02
N LEU A 10 18.30 -16.04 -38.27
CA LEU A 10 18.10 -16.70 -36.97
C LEU A 10 18.00 -15.74 -35.77
N LEU A 11 18.31 -14.45 -35.93
CA LEU A 11 18.33 -13.49 -34.82
C LEU A 11 16.97 -12.84 -34.50
N LEU A 12 15.93 -13.09 -35.31
CA LEU A 12 14.60 -12.51 -35.11
C LEU A 12 13.63 -13.41 -34.32
N ALA A 13 14.01 -14.66 -34.01
CA ALA A 13 13.15 -15.60 -33.29
C ALA A 13 13.21 -15.48 -31.75
N GLY A 14 14.05 -14.61 -31.21
CA GLY A 14 14.34 -14.49 -29.77
C GLY A 14 13.73 -13.27 -29.08
N ALA A 15 12.77 -12.57 -29.68
CA ALA A 15 12.07 -11.49 -29.00
C ALA A 15 11.12 -12.06 -27.95
N ALA A 16 11.64 -12.34 -26.75
CA ALA A 16 10.82 -12.57 -25.58
C ALA A 16 9.86 -11.39 -25.45
N VAL A 17 8.57 -11.64 -25.61
CA VAL A 17 7.53 -10.65 -25.38
C VAL A 17 7.61 -10.32 -23.89
N ALA A 18 8.21 -9.18 -23.56
CA ALA A 18 8.28 -8.72 -22.18
C ALA A 18 6.85 -8.41 -21.73
N GLN A 19 6.23 -9.37 -21.03
CA GLN A 19 4.94 -9.14 -20.39
C GLN A 19 5.12 -8.05 -19.35
N ALA A 20 4.50 -6.88 -19.58
CA ALA A 20 4.45 -5.83 -18.59
C ALA A 20 3.80 -6.38 -17.29
N ALA A 21 4.42 -6.09 -16.15
CA ALA A 21 3.88 -6.49 -14.86
C ALA A 21 2.43 -6.01 -14.72
N PRO A 22 1.53 -6.82 -14.12
CA PRO A 22 0.14 -6.44 -13.98
C PRO A 22 0.03 -5.14 -13.19
N ALA A 23 -0.78 -4.21 -13.69
CA ALA A 23 -0.90 -2.89 -13.10
C ALA A 23 -1.38 -2.99 -11.63
N SER A 24 -0.62 -2.35 -10.74
CA SER A 24 -0.86 -2.26 -9.30
C SER A 24 -1.23 -0.83 -8.89
N TYR A 25 -1.85 -0.69 -7.72
CA TYR A 25 -2.08 0.62 -7.13
C TYR A 25 -0.75 1.25 -6.71
N ILE A 26 -0.68 2.58 -6.77
CA ILE A 26 0.35 3.32 -6.05
C ILE A 26 -0.06 3.30 -4.58
N ILE A 27 0.88 2.90 -3.72
CA ILE A 27 0.75 2.91 -2.27
C ILE A 27 1.78 3.90 -1.74
N PHE A 28 1.35 4.81 -0.87
CA PHE A 28 2.21 5.76 -0.19
C PHE A 28 2.07 5.61 1.32
N ASP A 29 3.16 5.35 2.02
CA ASP A 29 3.15 5.29 3.48
C ASP A 29 3.86 6.52 4.06
N HIS A 30 3.18 7.22 4.96
CA HIS A 30 3.72 8.37 5.70
C HIS A 30 3.80 8.07 7.21
N SER A 31 4.01 6.82 7.57
CA SER A 31 4.01 6.43 8.97
C SER A 31 5.30 6.83 9.70
N THR A 32 5.20 6.95 11.01
CA THR A 32 6.35 7.10 11.89
C THR A 32 7.13 5.79 11.90
N THR A 33 8.39 5.81 11.43
CA THR A 33 9.22 4.60 11.25
C THR A 33 9.50 3.84 12.54
N ALA A 34 9.37 4.48 13.70
CA ALA A 34 9.46 3.82 15.00
C ALA A 34 8.29 2.85 15.27
N LEU A 35 7.13 3.10 14.65
CA LEU A 35 5.90 2.33 14.80
C LEU A 35 5.72 1.31 13.65
N ILE A 36 5.95 1.74 12.42
CA ILE A 36 5.86 0.88 11.24
C ILE A 36 6.77 1.39 10.12
N ASP A 37 7.51 0.50 9.48
CA ASP A 37 8.32 0.81 8.31
C ASP A 37 7.50 0.68 7.01
N ALA A 38 7.95 1.41 5.96
CA ALA A 38 7.27 1.43 4.68
C ALA A 38 7.13 0.04 4.01
N PRO A 39 8.16 -0.84 4.01
CA PRO A 39 8.00 -2.21 3.51
C PRO A 39 6.91 -3.01 4.23
N THR A 40 6.81 -2.91 5.55
CA THR A 40 5.76 -3.56 6.33
C THR A 40 4.37 -3.01 5.95
N ALA A 41 4.22 -1.69 5.84
CA ALA A 41 2.96 -1.08 5.41
C ALA A 41 2.55 -1.50 3.98
N GLU A 42 3.50 -1.54 3.04
CA GLU A 42 3.27 -2.00 1.67
C GLU A 42 2.84 -3.48 1.62
N GLY A 43 3.46 -4.33 2.45
CA GLY A 43 3.08 -5.73 2.62
C GLY A 43 1.62 -5.86 3.07
N LEU A 44 1.23 -5.11 4.10
CA LEU A 44 -0.16 -5.10 4.58
C LEU A 44 -1.15 -4.66 3.49
N TRP A 45 -0.84 -3.63 2.73
CA TRP A 45 -1.70 -3.22 1.62
C TRP A 45 -1.87 -4.32 0.57
N LYS A 46 -0.82 -5.08 0.24
CA LYS A 46 -0.90 -6.21 -0.70
C LYS A 46 -1.84 -7.30 -0.19
N ASP A 47 -1.80 -7.59 1.11
CA ASP A 47 -2.62 -8.63 1.74
C ASP A 47 -4.09 -8.21 1.89
N HIS A 48 -4.37 -6.91 2.06
CA HIS A 48 -5.71 -6.41 2.38
C HIS A 48 -6.49 -5.83 1.20
N LEU A 49 -5.89 -5.65 0.01
CA LEU A 49 -6.58 -5.15 -1.19
C LEU A 49 -7.11 -6.29 -2.08
N PRO A 50 -8.44 -6.52 -2.14
CA PRO A 50 -8.99 -7.60 -2.95
C PRO A 50 -8.82 -7.32 -4.46
N PRO A 51 -8.50 -8.32 -5.29
CA PRO A 51 -8.33 -8.13 -6.74
C PRO A 51 -9.54 -7.51 -7.43
N ALA A 52 -10.76 -7.84 -6.98
CA ALA A 52 -12.01 -7.32 -7.52
C ALA A 52 -12.16 -5.80 -7.37
N LEU A 53 -11.43 -5.16 -6.45
CA LEU A 53 -11.49 -3.73 -6.20
C LEU A 53 -11.14 -2.91 -7.45
N LYS A 54 -10.25 -3.43 -8.30
CA LYS A 54 -9.79 -2.76 -9.54
C LYS A 54 -10.92 -2.45 -10.52
N ARG A 55 -12.05 -3.17 -10.44
CA ARG A 55 -13.24 -2.94 -11.27
C ARG A 55 -13.96 -1.65 -10.87
N LEU A 56 -14.06 -1.38 -9.56
CA LEU A 56 -14.72 -0.19 -9.02
C LEU A 56 -13.76 0.99 -8.92
N TYR A 57 -12.49 0.72 -8.62
CA TYR A 57 -11.44 1.72 -8.46
C TYR A 57 -10.24 1.37 -9.36
N PRO A 58 -10.26 1.77 -10.64
CA PRO A 58 -9.16 1.46 -11.56
C PRO A 58 -7.80 2.01 -11.08
N VAL A 59 -6.75 1.19 -11.17
CA VAL A 59 -5.37 1.51 -10.71
C VAL A 59 -4.73 2.73 -11.38
N GLY A 60 -5.24 3.14 -12.55
CA GLY A 60 -4.81 4.37 -13.24
C GLY A 60 -5.46 5.65 -12.72
N LYS A 61 -6.55 5.54 -11.94
CA LYS A 61 -7.32 6.67 -11.40
C LYS A 61 -7.22 6.79 -9.88
N TRP A 62 -6.79 5.72 -9.21
CA TRP A 62 -6.78 5.63 -7.76
C TRP A 62 -5.47 5.06 -7.24
N GLY A 63 -5.18 5.37 -5.98
CA GLY A 63 -4.18 4.69 -5.17
C GLY A 63 -4.52 4.84 -3.68
N PHE A 64 -3.62 4.36 -2.84
CA PHE A 64 -3.83 4.28 -1.41
C PHE A 64 -2.72 4.99 -0.65
N ALA A 65 -3.07 5.56 0.50
CA ALA A 65 -2.09 6.06 1.44
C ALA A 65 -2.39 5.57 2.85
N SER A 66 -1.33 5.34 3.64
CA SER A 66 -1.40 5.04 5.07
C SER A 66 -0.55 6.03 5.87
N GLU A 67 -0.98 6.29 7.09
CA GLU A 67 -0.25 7.09 8.06
C GLU A 67 -0.52 6.50 9.45
N VAL A 68 0.54 6.05 10.11
CA VAL A 68 0.52 5.67 11.51
C VAL A 68 1.36 6.66 12.31
N SER A 69 0.74 7.33 13.26
CA SER A 69 1.35 8.32 14.14
C SER A 69 1.07 8.02 15.61
N GLY A 70 1.84 8.65 16.50
CA GLY A 70 1.76 8.46 17.93
C GLY A 70 3.10 8.04 18.54
N GLY A 71 3.04 7.36 19.68
CA GLY A 71 4.21 6.99 20.47
C GLY A 71 3.86 6.86 21.95
N PHE A 72 4.88 6.91 22.80
CA PHE A 72 4.70 6.93 24.25
C PHE A 72 4.46 8.33 24.76
N ASP A 73 3.47 8.50 25.63
CA ASP A 73 3.28 9.74 26.40
C ASP A 73 4.18 9.77 27.66
N ASP A 74 4.03 10.85 28.45
CA ASP A 74 4.79 11.05 29.70
C ASP A 74 4.48 9.98 30.75
N ALA A 75 3.28 9.39 30.70
CA ALA A 75 2.83 8.31 31.57
C ALA A 75 3.24 6.91 31.04
N LYS A 76 4.06 6.84 29.99
CA LYS A 76 4.49 5.60 29.32
C LYS A 76 3.34 4.78 28.75
N VAL A 77 2.23 5.42 28.42
CA VAL A 77 1.15 4.83 27.65
C VAL A 77 1.51 4.96 26.18
N CYS A 78 1.51 3.85 25.45
CA CYS A 78 1.59 3.88 24.00
C CYS A 78 0.24 4.33 23.44
N VAL A 79 0.22 5.39 22.65
CA VAL A 79 -0.96 5.89 21.93
C VAL A 79 -0.67 5.85 20.43
N VAL A 80 -1.57 5.28 19.65
CA VAL A 80 -1.43 5.15 18.20
C VAL A 80 -2.70 5.64 17.51
N THR A 81 -2.51 6.42 16.45
CA THR A 81 -3.53 6.73 15.45
C THR A 81 -3.11 6.12 14.12
N ALA A 82 -3.98 5.34 13.50
CA ALA A 82 -3.74 4.80 12.17
C ALA A 82 -4.82 5.29 11.21
N ARG A 83 -4.40 5.83 10.07
CA ARG A 83 -5.27 6.36 9.02
C ARG A 83 -4.93 5.71 7.69
N VAL A 84 -5.96 5.40 6.92
CA VAL A 84 -5.84 4.93 5.55
C VAL A 84 -6.77 5.69 4.62
N LEU A 85 -6.33 5.93 3.39
CA LEU A 85 -6.98 6.80 2.42
C LEU A 85 -7.05 6.14 1.05
N LEU A 86 -8.19 6.28 0.37
CA LEU A 86 -8.30 6.15 -1.08
C LEU A 86 -8.13 7.53 -1.70
N LEU A 87 -7.11 7.69 -2.55
CA LEU A 87 -6.74 8.96 -3.16
C LEU A 87 -6.87 8.91 -4.68
N PRO A 88 -7.37 9.98 -5.32
CA PRO A 88 -7.28 10.15 -6.76
C PRO A 88 -5.82 10.19 -7.22
N ARG A 89 -5.56 9.61 -8.39
CA ARG A 89 -4.25 9.56 -9.02
C ARG A 89 -4.18 10.52 -10.20
N ALA A 90 -3.09 11.28 -10.27
CA ALA A 90 -2.72 12.13 -11.40
C ALA A 90 -1.34 11.70 -11.93
N GLY A 91 -1.31 10.94 -13.02
CA GLY A 91 -0.07 10.41 -13.58
C GLY A 91 0.62 9.42 -12.64
N LYS A 92 1.73 9.81 -12.01
CA LYS A 92 2.44 8.99 -11.00
C LYS A 92 2.24 9.49 -9.56
N ASN A 93 1.44 10.54 -9.38
CA ASN A 93 1.24 11.17 -8.08
C ASN A 93 -0.14 10.84 -7.52
N LEU A 94 -0.23 10.76 -6.19
CA LEU A 94 -1.50 10.78 -5.48
C LEU A 94 -1.84 12.23 -5.14
N VAL A 95 -3.09 12.61 -5.38
CA VAL A 95 -3.62 13.92 -4.99
C VAL A 95 -4.24 13.77 -3.61
N PHE A 96 -3.81 14.59 -2.66
CA PHE A 96 -4.34 14.56 -1.29
C PHE A 96 -5.75 15.19 -1.23
N ARG A 97 -6.72 14.44 -1.74
CA ARG A 97 -8.15 14.72 -1.69
C ARG A 97 -8.87 13.38 -1.47
N PRO A 98 -8.99 12.92 -0.22
CA PRO A 98 -9.53 11.59 0.06
C PRO A 98 -10.96 11.41 -0.45
N GLU A 99 -11.17 10.37 -1.23
CA GLU A 99 -12.51 9.93 -1.65
C GLU A 99 -13.17 9.08 -0.55
N LYS A 100 -12.36 8.25 0.10
CA LYS A 100 -12.73 7.47 1.28
C LYS A 100 -11.55 7.43 2.23
N SER A 101 -11.86 7.38 3.52
CA SER A 101 -10.88 7.28 4.59
C SER A 101 -11.42 6.41 5.70
N ALA A 102 -10.52 5.75 6.42
CA ALA A 102 -10.81 5.16 7.72
C ALA A 102 -9.70 5.57 8.69
N THR A 103 -10.06 5.73 9.96
CA THR A 103 -9.13 6.06 11.03
C THR A 103 -9.48 5.25 12.26
N THR A 104 -8.47 4.68 12.89
CA THR A 104 -8.57 3.88 14.10
C THR A 104 -7.59 4.41 15.14
N PHE A 105 -7.92 4.16 16.40
CA PHE A 105 -7.13 4.61 17.54
C PHE A 105 -6.86 3.42 18.44
N GLY A 106 -5.70 3.44 19.08
CA GLY A 106 -5.31 2.45 20.07
C GLY A 106 -4.51 3.10 21.18
N SER A 107 -4.68 2.59 22.39
CA SER A 107 -3.83 2.92 23.52
C SER A 107 -3.53 1.68 24.33
N GLN A 108 -2.30 1.57 24.85
CA GLN A 108 -1.90 0.50 25.74
C GLN A 108 -0.98 1.05 26.84
N ALA A 109 -1.43 0.91 28.09
CA ALA A 109 -0.61 1.22 29.26
C ALA A 109 0.49 0.17 29.44
N ASP A 110 1.60 0.59 30.05
CA ASP A 110 2.74 -0.27 30.38
C ASP A 110 3.29 -1.06 29.18
N ALA A 111 3.19 -0.49 27.97
CA ALA A 111 3.59 -1.16 26.75
C ALA A 111 5.12 -1.15 26.58
N SER A 112 5.69 -2.25 26.11
CA SER A 112 7.04 -2.24 25.52
C SER A 112 7.02 -1.59 24.13
N PRO A 113 8.17 -1.15 23.59
CA PRO A 113 8.25 -0.67 22.21
C PRO A 113 7.71 -1.67 21.18
N GLU A 114 7.95 -2.97 21.38
CA GLU A 114 7.45 -4.05 20.52
C GLU A 114 5.93 -4.16 20.60
N GLN A 115 5.35 -4.04 21.80
CA GLN A 115 3.91 -4.03 21.99
C GLN A 115 3.27 -2.79 21.34
N CYS A 116 3.94 -1.63 21.39
CA CYS A 116 3.47 -0.42 20.73
C CYS A 116 3.49 -0.54 19.20
N ARG A 117 4.55 -1.16 18.64
CA ARG A 117 4.62 -1.53 17.22
C ARG A 117 3.54 -2.53 16.81
N ALA A 118 3.28 -3.53 17.66
CA ALA A 118 2.21 -4.51 17.43
C ALA A 118 0.82 -3.86 17.44
N LEU A 119 0.58 -2.95 18.40
CA LEU A 119 -0.64 -2.14 18.46
C LEU A 119 -0.79 -1.29 17.19
N ALA A 120 0.27 -0.62 16.76
CA ALA A 120 0.30 0.17 15.54
C ALA A 120 -0.06 -0.65 14.29
N LYS A 121 0.56 -1.82 14.12
CA LYS A 121 0.23 -2.74 13.04
C LYS A 121 -1.24 -3.18 13.10
N SER A 122 -1.72 -3.55 14.28
CA SER A 122 -3.11 -3.98 14.48
C SER A 122 -4.09 -2.88 14.10
N LYS A 123 -3.85 -1.62 14.52
CA LYS A 123 -4.73 -0.50 14.20
C LYS A 123 -4.69 -0.11 12.74
N LEU A 124 -3.53 -0.21 12.08
CA LEU A 124 -3.46 -0.03 10.63
C LEU A 124 -4.31 -1.07 9.89
N VAL A 125 -4.23 -2.35 10.27
CA VAL A 125 -5.06 -3.42 9.68
C VAL A 125 -6.55 -3.15 9.90
N GLU A 126 -6.96 -2.78 11.11
CA GLU A 126 -8.35 -2.44 11.43
C GLU A 126 -8.86 -1.27 10.57
N ALA A 127 -8.00 -0.27 10.32
CA ALA A 127 -8.33 0.85 9.43
C ALA A 127 -8.47 0.38 7.97
N MET A 128 -7.57 -0.48 7.48
CA MET A 128 -7.66 -1.08 6.13
C MET A 128 -8.95 -1.88 5.94
N GLU A 129 -9.35 -2.66 6.93
CA GLU A 129 -10.59 -3.44 6.89
C GLU A 129 -11.82 -2.53 6.88
N SER A 130 -11.82 -1.50 7.71
CA SER A 130 -12.88 -0.48 7.74
C SER A 130 -13.00 0.25 6.40
N LEU A 131 -11.88 0.65 5.80
CA LEU A 131 -11.86 1.26 4.48
C LEU A 131 -12.42 0.29 3.44
N ARG A 132 -11.96 -0.96 3.42
CA ARG A 132 -12.43 -1.99 2.48
C ARG A 132 -13.94 -2.23 2.58
N ALA A 133 -14.48 -2.27 3.79
CA ALA A 133 -15.92 -2.36 4.01
C ALA A 133 -16.65 -1.15 3.38
N GLY A 134 -16.16 0.07 3.64
CA GLY A 134 -16.71 1.30 3.06
C GLY A 134 -16.56 1.42 1.54
N LEU A 135 -15.58 0.75 0.94
CA LEU A 135 -15.40 0.68 -0.51
C LEU A 135 -16.35 -0.32 -1.18
N SER A 136 -16.75 -1.35 -0.46
CA SER A 136 -17.62 -2.45 -0.95
C SER A 136 -19.11 -2.16 -0.79
N ALA A 137 -19.49 -1.20 0.07
CA ALA A 137 -20.88 -0.86 0.37
C ALA A 137 -21.53 0.13 -0.64
N ARG A 138 -20.99 0.27 -1.85
CA ARG A 138 -21.54 1.14 -2.90
C ARG A 138 -22.44 0.39 -3.86
#